data_AF-W9X347-F1
#
_entry.id   AF-W9X347-F1
#
_cell.length_a   1.000
_cell.length_b   1.000
_cell.length_c   1.000
_cell.angle_alpha   90.00
_cell.angle_beta   90.00
_cell.angle_gamma   90.00
#
_symmetry.space_group_name_H-M   'P 1'
#
loop_
_entity.id
_entity.type
_entity.pdbx_description
1 polymer ?
#
loop_
_entity_poly.entity_id
_entity_poly.type
_entity_poly.pdbx_seq_one_letter_code
_entity_poly.pdbx_strand_id
1 'polypeptide(L)'
;MTRVCGTKGHSVINGNSTSNRVEIRDSYGVRTATTADAFILYDKSFINDLAEFASAVLDNQPLTCTPDDAYEAAKIATALQYSFRNGVPVYFDDNGLPIMEAAKVNGH
;
A
#
# COMPACT_ATOMS: atom_id res chain seq x y z
N MET A 1 -0.17 8.64 -0.78
CA MET A 1 0.02 9.23 0.57
C MET A 1 -0.21 8.14 1.61
N THR A 2 0.64 8.06 2.63
CA THR A 2 0.43 7.21 3.81
C THR A 2 0.41 8.08 5.06
N ARG A 3 -0.56 7.89 5.96
CA ARG A 3 -0.65 8.62 7.23
C ARG A 3 -0.59 7.65 8.39
N VAL A 4 0.32 7.90 9.33
CA VAL A 4 0.45 7.14 10.57
C VAL A 4 -0.06 8.03 11.70
N CYS A 5 -1.14 7.61 12.36
CA CYS A 5 -1.75 8.34 13.48
C CYS A 5 -1.42 7.63 14.79
N GLY A 6 -0.66 8.29 15.66
CA GLY A 6 -0.39 7.84 17.02
C GLY A 6 -1.23 8.59 18.05
N THR A 7 -1.08 8.21 19.32
CA THR A 7 -1.84 8.78 20.44
C THR A 7 -1.48 10.24 20.75
N LYS A 8 -0.29 10.70 20.34
CA LYS A 8 0.26 12.03 20.65
C LYS A 8 0.54 12.89 19.42
N GLY A 9 0.29 12.37 18.22
CA GLY A 9 0.66 13.03 16.98
C GLY A 9 0.51 12.13 15.77
N HIS A 10 0.80 12.66 14.59
CA HIS A 10 0.73 11.90 13.35
C HIS A 10 1.82 12.32 12.38
N SER A 11 2.21 11.40 11.50
CA SER A 11 3.15 11.62 10.41
C SER A 11 2.44 11.41 9.09
N VAL A 12 2.71 12.28 8.11
CA VAL A 12 2.21 12.15 6.74
C VAL A 12 3.40 11.92 5.82
N ILE A 13 3.44 10.75 5.19
CA ILE A 13 4.45 10.38 4.23
C ILE A 13 3.89 10.66 2.84
N ASN A 14 4.66 11.45 2.08
CA ASN A 14 4.36 11.78 0.70
C ASN A 14 2.95 12.39 0.51
N GLY A 15 2.65 13.45 1.27
CA GLY A 15 1.33 14.10 1.28
C GLY A 15 0.91 14.67 -0.07
N ASN A 16 1.84 15.33 -0.77
CA ASN A 16 1.56 15.98 -2.05
C ASN A 16 2.27 15.33 -3.26
N SER A 17 3.03 14.24 -3.07
CA SER A 17 3.77 13.56 -4.16
C SER A 17 4.57 14.51 -5.05
N THR A 18 5.26 15.47 -4.42
CA THR A 18 5.96 16.54 -5.15
C THR A 18 7.09 15.97 -6.00
N SER A 19 7.08 16.27 -7.30
CA SER A 19 8.08 15.76 -8.25
C SER A 19 9.47 16.33 -8.01
N ASN A 20 9.55 17.53 -7.43
CA ASN A 20 10.78 18.24 -7.12
C ASN A 20 10.55 19.27 -6.01
N ARG A 21 11.58 20.07 -5.70
CA ARG A 21 11.54 21.12 -4.67
C ARG A 21 11.11 22.49 -5.19
N VAL A 22 10.53 22.55 -6.40
CA VAL A 22 10.13 23.82 -7.04
C VAL A 22 8.69 24.17 -6.65
N GLU A 23 8.52 25.39 -6.17
CA GLU A 23 7.22 25.99 -5.92
C GLU A 23 6.86 26.96 -7.06
N ILE A 24 5.63 26.85 -7.55
CA ILE A 24 5.08 27.69 -8.61
C ILE A 24 4.12 28.69 -7.97
N ARG A 25 4.38 29.98 -8.19
CA ARG A 25 3.52 31.09 -7.76
C ARG A 25 3.01 31.84 -8.98
N ASP A 26 1.72 31.71 -9.27
CA ASP A 26 1.07 32.33 -10.42
C ASP A 26 -0.33 32.85 -10.04
N SER A 27 -1.13 33.26 -11.02
CA SER A 27 -2.51 33.73 -10.80
C SER A 27 -3.42 32.71 -10.12
N TYR A 28 -3.04 31.43 -10.10
CA TYR A 28 -3.78 30.34 -9.46
C TYR A 28 -3.28 30.03 -8.04
N GLY A 29 -2.35 30.84 -7.50
CA GLY A 29 -1.85 30.72 -6.14
C GLY A 29 -0.50 29.98 -6.05
N VAL A 30 -0.32 29.24 -4.95
CA VAL A 30 0.92 28.52 -4.63
C VAL A 30 0.71 27.02 -4.86
N ARG A 31 1.51 26.42 -5.76
CA ARG A 31 1.40 25.00 -6.10
C ARG A 31 2.76 24.35 -6.34
N THR A 32 2.79 23.01 -6.28
CA THR A 32 3.96 22.19 -6.65
C THR A 32 3.55 21.21 -7.75
N ALA A 33 4.50 20.79 -8.57
CA ALA A 33 4.26 19.72 -9.54
C ALA A 33 4.28 18.36 -8.82
N THR A 34 3.44 17.43 -9.27
CA THR A 34 3.33 16.08 -8.70
C THR A 34 3.96 15.03 -9.62
N THR A 35 4.38 13.90 -9.06
CA THR A 35 4.88 12.76 -9.84
C THR A 35 3.76 12.15 -10.69
N ALA A 36 4.05 11.88 -11.96
CA ALA A 36 3.05 11.43 -12.94
C ALA A 36 2.61 9.97 -12.75
N ASP A 37 3.51 9.10 -12.32
CA ASP A 37 3.25 7.67 -12.15
C ASP A 37 4.10 7.06 -11.02
N ALA A 38 3.83 5.78 -10.73
CA ALA A 38 4.48 5.02 -9.68
C ALA A 38 5.97 4.71 -9.97
N PHE A 39 6.37 4.58 -11.24
CA PHE A 39 7.76 4.29 -11.60
C PHE A 39 8.65 5.48 -11.30
N ILE A 40 8.16 6.70 -11.55
CA ILE A 40 8.88 7.93 -11.16
C ILE A 40 8.87 8.09 -9.63
N LEU A 41 7.74 7.81 -8.98
CA LEU A 41 7.61 8.01 -7.54
C LEU A 41 8.50 7.04 -6.72
N TYR A 42 8.65 5.80 -7.19
CA TYR A 42 9.33 4.71 -6.49
C TYR A 42 10.61 4.23 -7.22
N ASP A 43 11.16 5.01 -8.14
CA ASP A 43 12.37 4.69 -8.93
C ASP A 43 13.48 4.06 -8.08
N LYS A 44 13.84 4.75 -6.99
CA LYS A 44 14.87 4.27 -6.05
C LYS A 44 14.50 2.96 -5.35
N SER A 45 13.22 2.77 -5.00
CA SER A 45 12.76 1.54 -4.37
C SER A 45 12.90 0.36 -5.32
N PHE A 46 12.50 0.51 -6.59
CA PHE A 46 12.67 -0.56 -7.59
C PHE A 46 14.13 -0.97 -7.77
N ILE A 47 15.05 0.01 -7.83
CA ILE A 47 16.49 -0.29 -7.95
C ILE A 47 17.00 -1.02 -6.71
N ASN A 48 16.58 -0.60 -5.51
CA ASN A 48 16.99 -1.24 -4.27
C ASN A 48 16.46 -2.68 -4.16
N ASP A 49 15.20 -2.92 -4.51
CA ASP A 49 14.58 -4.25 -4.45
C ASP A 49 15.27 -5.22 -5.43
N LEU A 50 15.64 -4.74 -6.63
CA LEU A 50 16.41 -5.54 -7.60
C LEU A 50 17.82 -5.86 -7.11
N ALA A 51 18.48 -4.90 -6.46
CA ALA A 51 19.80 -5.10 -5.88
C ALA A 51 19.74 -6.12 -4.73
N GLU A 52 18.73 -6.02 -3.86
CA GLU A 52 18.49 -6.98 -2.79
C GLU A 52 18.27 -8.39 -3.35
N PHE A 53 17.44 -8.53 -4.37
CA PHE A 53 17.23 -9.82 -5.04
C PHE A 53 18.53 -10.39 -5.61
N ALA A 54 19.34 -9.57 -6.28
CA ALA A 54 20.63 -10.01 -6.82
C ALA A 54 21.58 -10.48 -5.70
N SER A 55 21.68 -9.75 -4.59
CA SER A 55 22.48 -10.15 -3.43
C SER A 55 21.97 -11.44 -2.77
N ALA A 56 20.65 -11.64 -2.71
CA ALA A 56 20.10 -12.89 -2.21
C ALA A 56 20.50 -14.09 -3.08
N VAL A 57 20.49 -13.93 -4.40
CA VAL A 57 20.84 -14.99 -5.36
C VAL A 57 22.35 -15.26 -5.40
N LEU A 58 23.17 -14.21 -5.44
CA LEU A 58 24.62 -14.33 -5.64
C LEU A 58 25.38 -14.62 -4.34
N ASP A 59 24.96 -13.99 -3.25
CA ASP A 59 25.69 -13.98 -1.98
C ASP A 59 24.94 -14.70 -0.86
N ASN A 60 23.84 -15.38 -1.18
CA ASN A 60 22.98 -16.11 -0.25
C ASN A 60 22.53 -15.25 0.95
N GLN A 61 22.29 -13.95 0.70
CA GLN A 61 21.78 -13.02 1.70
C GLN A 61 20.27 -13.23 1.92
N PRO A 62 19.76 -13.00 3.15
CA PRO A 62 18.33 -13.08 3.42
C PRO A 62 17.57 -11.95 2.72
N LEU A 63 16.37 -12.25 2.22
CA LEU A 63 15.41 -11.23 1.77
C LEU A 63 14.66 -10.62 2.96
N THR A 64 14.36 -9.33 2.85
CA THR A 64 13.54 -8.58 3.82
C THR A 64 12.05 -8.88 3.70
N CYS A 65 11.60 -9.34 2.53
CA CYS A 65 10.23 -9.74 2.24
C CYS A 65 10.18 -11.20 1.82
N THR A 66 9.29 -11.97 2.44
CA THR A 66 9.16 -13.41 2.27
C THR A 66 7.86 -13.77 1.53
N PRO A 67 7.73 -15.01 1.01
CA PRO A 67 6.47 -15.49 0.45
C PRO A 67 5.29 -15.44 1.45
N ASP A 68 5.56 -15.58 2.75
CA ASP A 68 4.52 -15.52 3.78
C ASP A 68 3.94 -14.10 3.91
N ASP A 69 4.77 -13.06 3.79
CA ASP A 69 4.31 -11.66 3.76
C ASP A 69 3.34 -11.42 2.59
N ALA A 70 3.67 -11.98 1.41
CA ALA A 70 2.82 -11.90 0.24
C ALA A 70 1.50 -12.68 0.41
N TYR A 71 1.54 -13.83 1.09
CA TYR A 71 0.36 -14.62 1.40
C TYR A 71 -0.60 -13.88 2.35
N GLU A 72 -0.07 -13.27 3.41
CA GLU A 72 -0.86 -12.44 4.33
C GLU A 72 -1.51 -11.25 3.60
N ALA A 73 -0.75 -10.56 2.76
CA ALA A 73 -1.28 -9.46 1.94
C ALA A 73 -2.38 -9.94 0.97
N ALA A 74 -2.22 -11.12 0.35
CA ALA A 74 -3.19 -11.68 -0.58
C ALA A 74 -4.52 -12.05 0.10
N LYS A 75 -4.49 -12.56 1.34
CA LYS A 75 -5.71 -12.80 2.13
C LYS A 75 -6.50 -11.51 2.36
N ILE A 76 -5.80 -10.44 2.74
CA ILE A 76 -6.41 -9.13 2.98
C ILE A 76 -6.99 -8.54 1.69
N ALA A 77 -6.23 -8.55 0.59
CA ALA A 77 -6.69 -8.04 -0.70
C ALA A 77 -7.94 -8.79 -1.20
N THR A 78 -7.97 -10.12 -1.02
CA THR A 78 -9.12 -10.95 -1.39
C THR A 78 -10.35 -10.61 -0.55
N ALA A 79 -10.18 -10.42 0.77
CA ALA A 79 -11.25 -9.98 1.67
C ALA A 79 -11.83 -8.61 1.29
N LEU A 80 -10.97 -7.63 0.99
CA LEU A 80 -11.38 -6.31 0.52
C LEU A 80 -12.17 -6.39 -0.78
N GLN A 81 -11.71 -7.21 -1.73
CA GLN A 81 -12.40 -7.40 -3.00
C GLN A 81 -13.80 -8.01 -2.82
N TYR A 82 -13.93 -8.97 -1.91
CA TYR A 82 -15.23 -9.58 -1.57
C TYR A 82 -16.15 -8.58 -0.87
N SER A 83 -15.63 -7.85 0.12
CA SER A 83 -16.39 -6.82 0.84
C SER A 83 -16.95 -5.77 -0.12
N PHE A 84 -16.13 -5.27 -1.04
CA PHE A 84 -16.53 -4.28 -2.04
C PHE A 84 -17.65 -4.81 -2.96
N ARG A 85 -17.56 -6.07 -3.40
CA ARG A 85 -18.56 -6.66 -4.31
C ARG A 85 -19.89 -6.98 -3.63
N ASN A 86 -19.86 -7.33 -2.35
CA ASN A 86 -21.05 -7.80 -1.63
C ASN A 86 -21.63 -6.73 -0.68
N GLY A 87 -20.93 -5.62 -0.45
CA GLY A 87 -21.37 -4.56 0.46
C GLY A 87 -21.41 -4.99 1.93
N VAL A 88 -20.66 -6.02 2.31
CA VAL A 88 -20.61 -6.55 3.68
C VAL A 88 -19.21 -6.43 4.27
N PRO A 89 -19.06 -6.20 5.58
CA PRO A 89 -17.76 -6.29 6.23
C PRO A 89 -17.24 -7.74 6.19
N VAL A 90 -15.92 -7.90 6.09
CA VAL A 90 -15.25 -9.20 6.23
C VAL A 90 -14.41 -9.17 7.50
N TYR A 91 -14.66 -10.11 8.39
CA TYR A 91 -13.89 -10.31 9.62
C TYR A 91 -12.83 -11.38 9.41
N PHE A 92 -11.82 -11.43 10.28
CA PHE A 92 -10.80 -12.47 10.29
C PHE A 92 -10.91 -13.30 11.56
N ASP A 93 -10.69 -14.60 11.46
CA ASP A 93 -10.67 -15.51 12.60
C ASP A 93 -9.33 -15.44 13.36
N ASP A 94 -9.21 -16.23 14.44
CA ASP A 94 -7.99 -16.31 15.27
C ASP A 94 -6.78 -16.87 14.50
N ASN A 95 -6.99 -17.49 13.33
CA ASN A 95 -5.95 -17.98 12.44
C ASN A 95 -5.60 -16.96 11.33
N GLY A 96 -6.21 -15.78 11.34
CA GLY A 96 -6.00 -14.75 10.33
C GLY A 96 -6.59 -15.12 8.96
N LEU A 97 -7.64 -15.94 8.91
CA LEU A 97 -8.38 -16.28 7.69
C LEU A 97 -9.65 -15.43 7.57
N PRO A 98 -9.98 -14.95 6.34
CA PRO A 98 -11.17 -14.13 6.14
C PRO A 98 -12.46 -14.95 6.19
N ILE A 99 -13.45 -14.43 6.92
CA ILE A 99 -14.78 -15.02 7.09
C ILE A 99 -15.71 -14.47 5.99
N MET A 100 -15.84 -15.23 4.89
CA MET A 100 -16.57 -14.83 3.69
C MET A 100 -17.98 -15.41 3.69
N GLU A 101 -18.86 -14.90 4.57
CA GLU A 101 -20.26 -15.32 4.58
C GLU A 101 -21.03 -14.68 3.41
N ALA A 102 -21.84 -15.48 2.72
CA ALA A 102 -22.77 -14.97 1.72
C ALA A 102 -23.78 -14.03 2.38
N ALA A 103 -24.09 -12.90 1.74
CA ALA A 103 -25.11 -11.98 2.24
C ALA A 103 -26.41 -12.76 2.50
N LYS A 104 -26.89 -12.74 3.75
CA LYS A 104 -28.22 -13.29 4.06
C LYS A 104 -29.23 -12.45 3.30
N VAL A 105 -29.80 -13.02 2.24
CA VAL A 105 -30.97 -12.46 1.57
C VAL A 105 -32.08 -12.50 2.61
N ASN A 106 -32.37 -11.36 3.23
CA ASN A 106 -33.57 -11.24 4.05
C ASN A 106 -34.75 -11.44 3.09
N GLY A 107 -35.39 -12.60 3.19
CA GLY A 107 -36.56 -12.94 2.40
C GLY A 107 -37.66 -11.91 2.60
N HIS A 108 -37.98 -11.20 1.53
CA HIS A 108 -39.30 -10.64 1.28
C HIS A 108 -39.95 -11.48 0.19
#